data_AF-A0A7V5L443-F1
#
_entry.id   AF-A0A7V5L443-F1
#
_cell.length_a   1.000
_cell.length_b   1.000
_cell.length_c   1.000
_cell.angle_alpha   90.00
_cell.angle_beta   90.00
_cell.angle_gamma   90.00
#
_symmetry.space_group_name_H-M   'P 1'
#
loop_
_entity.id
_entity.type
_entity.pdbx_description
1 polymer ?
#
loop_
_entity_poly.entity_id
_entity_poly.type
_entity_poly.pdbx_seq_one_letter_code
_entity_poly.pdbx_strand_id
1 'polypeptide(L)'
;MNQKKTLTLMVLFVLLANYAFAKEPTCLEQAMTQPEMNECAGMDYVMADGELNRIYAAVQSRYAEDKLFLKKLKKAQLAWIKLRDADFEMQFPHAKDPAYYGRMFSTCADSYKTELTLQRVAFLKQWLIGVEEGDSCAGSKQYAMSEPIRQVEENDEVTEMCYIASEGYDPAYQD
;
A
#
# COMPACT_ATOMS: atom_id res chain seq x y z
N MET A 1 25.70 -24.60 -45.19
CA MET A 1 25.88 -25.18 -43.84
C MET A 1 25.79 -24.16 -42.69
N ASN A 2 25.86 -22.84 -42.94
CA ASN A 2 25.84 -21.82 -41.89
C ASN A 2 24.44 -21.30 -41.52
N GLN A 3 23.47 -21.24 -42.44
CA GLN A 3 22.12 -20.76 -42.11
C GLN A 3 21.36 -21.64 -41.10
N LYS A 4 21.52 -22.98 -41.18
CA LYS A 4 20.89 -23.89 -40.23
C LYS A 4 21.43 -23.67 -38.81
N LYS A 5 22.74 -23.40 -38.67
CA LYS A 5 23.38 -23.12 -37.37
C LYS A 5 22.91 -21.79 -36.78
N THR A 6 22.73 -20.76 -37.61
CA THR A 6 22.21 -19.45 -37.19
C THR A 6 20.74 -19.54 -36.75
N LEU A 7 19.92 -20.35 -37.45
CA LEU A 7 18.52 -20.56 -37.11
C LEU A 7 18.37 -21.36 -35.80
N THR A 8 19.22 -22.37 -35.56
CA THR A 8 19.21 -23.13 -34.30
C THR A 8 19.65 -22.28 -33.10
N LEU A 9 20.59 -21.33 -33.29
CA LEU A 9 21.05 -20.43 -32.22
C LEU A 9 19.98 -19.40 -31.81
N MET A 10 19.18 -18.89 -32.76
CA MET A 10 18.06 -17.99 -32.45
C MET A 10 16.93 -18.68 -31.69
N VAL A 11 16.61 -19.94 -32.02
CA VAL A 11 15.55 -20.70 -31.33
C VAL A 11 15.94 -21.00 -29.87
N LEU A 12 17.23 -21.27 -29.60
CA LEU A 12 17.72 -21.49 -28.24
C LEU A 12 17.66 -20.22 -27.38
N PHE A 13 17.83 -19.04 -27.99
CA PHE A 13 17.75 -17.75 -27.29
C PHE A 13 16.30 -17.37 -26.93
N VAL A 14 15.32 -17.73 -27.77
CA VAL A 14 13.88 -17.50 -27.48
C VAL A 14 13.35 -18.43 -26.37
N LEU A 15 13.90 -19.64 -26.24
CA LEU A 15 13.51 -20.58 -25.18
C LEU A 15 14.04 -20.18 -23.79
N LEU A 16 15.13 -19.42 -23.70
CA LEU A 16 15.67 -18.89 -22.44
C LEU A 16 15.03 -17.57 -22.00
N ALA A 17 14.26 -16.90 -22.86
CA ALA A 17 13.58 -15.63 -22.53
C ALA A 17 12.24 -15.84 -21.81
N ASN A 18 11.79 -17.08 -21.63
CA ASN A 18 10.55 -17.46 -20.95
C ASN A 18 10.79 -18.05 -19.55
N TYR A 19 11.89 -17.70 -18.86
CA TYR A 19 11.94 -17.88 -17.41
C TYR A 19 11.03 -16.83 -16.79
N ALA A 20 9.74 -17.20 -16.67
CA ALA A 20 8.74 -16.42 -15.98
C ALA A 20 9.25 -15.99 -14.60
N PHE A 21 9.03 -14.72 -14.26
CA PHE A 21 9.11 -14.25 -12.89
C PHE A 21 8.03 -14.98 -12.08
N ALA A 22 8.40 -16.04 -11.38
CA ALA A 22 7.52 -16.60 -10.36
C ALA A 22 7.46 -15.57 -9.22
N LYS A 23 6.26 -15.10 -8.87
CA LYS A 23 6.06 -14.28 -7.67
C LYS A 23 6.43 -15.15 -6.48
N GLU A 24 7.40 -14.69 -5.68
CA GLU A 24 7.78 -15.37 -4.45
C GLU A 24 6.53 -15.46 -3.54
N PRO A 25 6.24 -16.64 -2.94
CA PRO A 25 5.09 -16.78 -2.08
C PRO A 25 5.24 -15.87 -0.87
N THR A 26 4.16 -15.16 -0.54
CA THR A 26 4.09 -14.24 0.60
C THR A 26 4.30 -14.97 1.92
N CYS A 27 4.66 -14.23 2.98
CA CYS A 27 4.84 -14.81 4.33
C CYS A 27 3.61 -15.64 4.74
N LEU A 28 2.40 -15.09 4.51
CA LEU A 28 1.15 -15.74 4.88
C LEU A 28 0.89 -17.02 4.08
N GLU A 29 1.27 -17.06 2.80
CA GLU A 29 1.15 -18.26 1.96
C GLU A 29 2.10 -19.38 2.41
N GLN A 30 3.20 -19.04 3.08
CA GLN A 30 4.16 -19.99 3.63
C GLN A 30 3.84 -20.42 5.07
N ALA A 31 2.99 -19.67 5.78
CA ALA A 31 2.65 -19.94 7.18
C ALA A 31 1.78 -21.19 7.32
N MET A 32 2.23 -22.15 8.13
CA MET A 32 1.55 -23.44 8.34
C MET A 32 0.86 -23.52 9.71
N THR A 33 1.22 -22.62 10.62
CA THR A 33 0.72 -22.60 12.01
C THR A 33 0.16 -21.24 12.39
N GLN A 34 -0.73 -21.20 13.40
CA GLN A 34 -1.30 -19.94 13.88
C GLN A 34 -0.24 -18.93 14.38
N PRO A 35 0.82 -19.34 15.11
CA PRO A 35 1.88 -18.42 15.49
C PRO A 35 2.60 -17.80 14.29
N GLU A 36 2.88 -18.57 13.24
CA GLU A 36 3.50 -18.07 12.00
C GLU A 36 2.57 -17.08 11.29
N MET A 37 1.26 -17.39 11.20
CA MET A 37 0.27 -16.47 10.62
C MET A 37 0.20 -15.15 11.40
N ASN A 38 0.27 -15.20 12.73
CA ASN A 38 0.28 -14.02 13.58
C ASN A 38 1.57 -13.20 13.36
N GLU A 39 2.72 -13.86 13.23
CA GLU A 39 4.00 -13.21 12.96
C GLU A 39 3.99 -12.50 11.59
N CYS A 40 3.51 -13.17 10.54
CA CYS A 40 3.36 -12.56 9.22
C CYS A 40 2.47 -11.31 9.25
N ALA A 41 1.30 -11.38 9.89
CA ALA A 41 0.40 -10.23 9.99
C ALA A 41 1.05 -9.06 10.77
N GLY A 42 1.78 -9.35 11.84
CA GLY A 42 2.54 -8.36 12.59
C GLY A 42 3.65 -7.71 11.75
N MET A 43 4.37 -8.51 10.95
CA MET A 43 5.39 -8.00 10.03
C MET A 43 4.78 -7.10 8.96
N ASP A 44 3.65 -7.47 8.37
CA ASP A 44 2.94 -6.65 7.38
C ASP A 44 2.54 -5.29 7.97
N TYR A 45 2.07 -5.27 9.21
CA TYR A 45 1.75 -4.02 9.89
C TYR A 45 2.99 -3.14 10.12
N VAL A 46 4.10 -3.74 10.55
CA VAL A 46 5.38 -3.01 10.71
C VAL A 46 5.87 -2.45 9.38
N MET A 47 5.77 -3.20 8.28
CA MET A 47 6.14 -2.73 6.95
C MET A 47 5.26 -1.57 6.49
N ALA A 48 3.94 -1.66 6.71
CA ALA A 48 3.02 -0.57 6.39
C ALA A 48 3.30 0.71 7.19
N ASP A 49 3.60 0.59 8.49
CA ASP A 49 3.98 1.74 9.32
C ASP A 49 5.33 2.34 8.87
N GLY A 50 6.30 1.49 8.51
CA GLY A 50 7.56 1.92 7.90
C GLY A 50 7.35 2.74 6.62
N GLU A 51 6.48 2.25 5.73
CA GLU A 51 6.12 2.95 4.49
C GLU A 51 5.39 4.28 4.77
N LEU A 52 4.48 4.30 5.75
CA LEU A 52 3.83 5.54 6.18
C LEU A 52 4.84 6.58 6.63
N ASN A 53 5.80 6.19 7.47
CA ASN A 53 6.84 7.08 7.95
C ASN A 53 7.75 7.56 6.81
N ARG A 54 8.10 6.69 5.86
CA ARG A 54 8.88 7.04 4.67
C ARG A 54 8.16 8.08 3.81
N ILE A 55 6.88 7.86 3.50
CA ILE A 55 6.07 8.79 2.70
C ILE A 55 5.86 10.12 3.44
N TYR A 56 5.57 10.07 4.74
CA TYR A 56 5.46 11.28 5.55
C TYR A 56 6.76 12.12 5.51
N ALA A 57 7.93 11.49 5.66
CA ALA A 57 9.23 12.16 5.57
C ALA A 57 9.51 12.71 4.16
N ALA A 58 9.10 12.00 3.11
CA ALA A 58 9.21 12.47 1.72
C ALA A 58 8.35 13.73 1.49
N VAL A 59 7.11 13.76 2.00
CA VAL A 59 6.25 14.96 1.96
C VAL A 59 6.90 16.09 2.76
N GLN A 60 7.44 15.84 3.95
CA GLN A 60 8.13 16.88 4.72
C GLN A 60 9.33 17.47 3.96
N SER A 61 10.09 16.62 3.27
CA SER A 61 11.25 17.06 2.47
C SER A 61 10.83 17.89 1.27
N ARG A 62 9.80 17.46 0.52
CA ARG A 62 9.29 18.21 -0.66
C ARG A 62 8.73 19.58 -0.30
N TYR A 63 8.14 19.71 0.88
CA TYR A 63 7.52 20.95 1.37
C TYR A 63 8.35 21.63 2.46
N ALA A 64 9.68 21.43 2.48
CA ALA A 64 10.57 21.89 3.54
C ALA A 64 10.44 23.40 3.83
N GLU A 65 10.18 24.22 2.81
CA GLU A 65 10.06 25.67 2.93
C GLU A 65 8.67 26.16 3.37
N ASP A 66 7.62 25.34 3.22
CA ASP A 66 6.26 25.70 3.63
C ASP A 66 6.01 25.33 5.10
N LYS A 67 6.52 26.16 6.01
CA LYS A 67 6.41 25.92 7.46
C LYS A 67 4.95 25.86 7.94
N LEU A 68 4.04 26.59 7.30
CA LEU A 68 2.62 26.57 7.66
C LEU A 68 1.99 25.23 7.29
N PHE A 69 2.22 24.77 6.05
CA PHE A 69 1.78 23.44 5.61
C PHE A 69 2.35 22.35 6.53
N LEU A 70 3.65 22.34 6.80
CA LEU A 70 4.27 21.30 7.66
C LEU A 70 3.64 21.26 9.07
N LYS A 71 3.31 22.44 9.65
CA LYS A 71 2.59 22.50 10.92
C LYS A 71 1.19 21.88 10.83
N LYS A 72 0.47 22.10 9.73
CA LYS A 72 -0.86 21.53 9.50
C LYS A 72 -0.80 20.04 9.17
N LEU A 73 0.18 19.60 8.39
CA LEU A 73 0.47 18.19 8.09
C LEU A 73 0.70 17.41 9.37
N LYS A 74 1.56 17.89 10.27
CA LYS A 74 1.78 17.27 11.59
C LYS A 74 0.49 17.17 12.40
N LYS A 75 -0.31 18.25 12.43
CA LYS A 75 -1.61 18.23 13.14
C LYS A 75 -2.57 17.20 12.54
N ALA A 76 -2.66 17.12 11.21
CA ALA A 76 -3.49 16.16 10.51
C ALA A 76 -3.04 14.71 10.77
N GLN A 77 -1.72 14.45 10.77
CA GLN A 77 -1.17 13.13 11.06
C GLN A 77 -1.46 12.68 12.49
N LEU A 78 -1.29 13.57 13.48
CA LEU A 78 -1.64 13.29 14.88
C LEU A 78 -3.14 13.05 15.07
N ALA A 79 -3.99 13.75 14.32
CA ALA A 79 -5.43 13.52 14.33
C ALA A 79 -5.78 12.16 13.70
N TRP A 80 -5.13 11.80 12.60
CA TRP A 80 -5.32 10.50 11.95
C TRP A 80 -4.94 9.33 12.87
N ILE A 81 -3.87 9.44 13.66
CA ILE A 81 -3.52 8.39 14.64
C ILE A 81 -4.69 8.14 15.60
N LYS A 82 -5.32 9.21 16.11
CA LYS A 82 -6.49 9.09 16.99
C LYS A 82 -7.69 8.47 16.27
N LEU A 83 -7.90 8.81 15.00
CA LEU A 83 -8.95 8.22 14.18
C LEU A 83 -8.71 6.72 13.99
N ARG A 84 -7.50 6.31 13.58
CA ARG A 84 -7.12 4.90 13.42
C ARG A 84 -7.36 4.11 14.71
N ASP A 85 -6.95 4.66 15.85
CA ASP A 85 -7.13 4.00 17.13
C ASP A 85 -8.63 3.90 17.50
N ALA A 86 -9.43 4.93 17.20
CA ALA A 86 -10.88 4.90 17.41
C ALA A 86 -11.60 3.93 16.45
N ASP A 87 -11.20 3.86 15.19
CA ASP A 87 -11.72 2.91 14.20
C ASP A 87 -11.38 1.47 14.62
N PHE A 88 -10.19 1.24 15.17
CA PHE A 88 -9.82 -0.06 15.75
C PHE A 88 -10.72 -0.42 16.95
N GLU A 89 -10.98 0.51 17.86
CA GLU A 89 -11.90 0.29 18.99
C GLU A 89 -13.35 0.06 18.52
N MET A 90 -13.78 0.73 17.45
CA MET A 90 -15.09 0.52 16.84
C MET A 90 -15.20 -0.85 16.16
N GLN A 91 -14.17 -1.28 15.44
CA GLN A 91 -14.13 -2.57 14.75
C GLN A 91 -14.04 -3.74 15.75
N PHE A 92 -13.29 -3.55 16.84
CA PHE A 92 -13.06 -4.58 17.87
C PHE A 92 -13.43 -4.07 19.28
N PRO A 93 -14.71 -3.81 19.57
CA PRO A 93 -15.15 -3.24 20.85
C PRO A 93 -14.83 -4.12 22.06
N HIS A 94 -14.63 -5.43 21.84
CA HIS A 94 -14.29 -6.40 22.88
C HIS A 94 -12.80 -6.78 22.88
N ALA A 95 -11.92 -5.99 22.24
CA ALA A 95 -10.48 -6.29 22.11
C ALA A 95 -9.74 -6.53 23.45
N LYS A 96 -10.30 -6.01 24.56
CA LYS A 96 -9.76 -6.19 25.91
C LYS A 96 -10.17 -7.52 26.56
N ASP A 97 -11.11 -8.25 25.97
CA ASP A 97 -11.53 -9.58 26.39
C ASP A 97 -10.81 -10.65 25.56
N PRO A 98 -9.81 -11.36 26.11
CA PRO A 98 -9.04 -12.35 25.37
C PRO A 98 -9.87 -13.55 24.89
N ALA A 99 -11.05 -13.78 25.48
CA ALA A 99 -11.92 -14.90 25.13
C ALA A 99 -12.88 -14.59 23.98
N TYR A 100 -13.10 -13.32 23.64
CA TYR A 100 -14.20 -12.92 22.74
C TYR A 100 -13.94 -13.29 21.27
N TYR A 101 -12.77 -12.92 20.73
CA TYR A 101 -12.42 -13.13 19.31
C TYR A 101 -11.56 -14.39 19.06
N GLY A 102 -11.14 -15.07 20.14
CA GLY A 102 -10.33 -16.27 20.06
C GLY A 102 -8.93 -16.05 19.46
N ARG A 103 -8.32 -17.14 18.97
CA ARG A 103 -6.90 -17.16 18.57
C ARG A 103 -6.59 -16.39 17.28
N MET A 104 -7.59 -16.13 16.44
CA MET A 104 -7.44 -15.36 15.20
C MET A 104 -7.35 -13.86 15.43
N PHE A 105 -7.68 -13.39 16.64
CA PHE A 105 -7.75 -11.96 16.94
C PHE A 105 -6.45 -11.22 16.60
N SER A 106 -5.29 -11.82 16.90
CA SER A 106 -3.99 -11.20 16.60
C SER A 106 -3.83 -10.91 15.10
N THR A 107 -4.07 -11.92 14.25
CA THR A 107 -4.01 -11.77 12.79
C THR A 107 -4.97 -10.70 12.32
N CYS A 108 -6.25 -10.78 12.71
CA CYS A 108 -7.27 -9.83 12.26
C CYS A 108 -6.99 -8.40 12.71
N ALA A 109 -6.51 -8.23 13.95
CA ALA A 109 -6.17 -6.93 14.51
C ALA A 109 -5.01 -6.26 13.74
N ASP A 110 -3.96 -7.02 13.43
CA ASP A 110 -2.81 -6.49 12.69
C ASP A 110 -3.16 -6.24 11.22
N SER A 111 -3.88 -7.15 10.56
CA SER A 111 -4.36 -6.94 9.18
C SER A 111 -5.23 -5.67 9.06
N TYR A 112 -6.13 -5.43 10.01
CA TYR A 112 -6.97 -4.23 9.98
C TYR A 112 -6.14 -2.94 10.18
N LYS A 113 -5.15 -2.96 11.07
CA LYS A 113 -4.23 -1.82 11.24
C LYS A 113 -3.36 -1.59 10.00
N THR A 114 -2.92 -2.66 9.34
CA THR A 114 -2.22 -2.59 8.05
C THR A 114 -3.07 -1.87 7.01
N GLU A 115 -4.33 -2.27 6.85
CA GLU A 115 -5.26 -1.65 5.90
C GLU A 115 -5.40 -0.14 6.14
N LEU A 116 -5.75 0.29 7.36
CA LEU A 116 -5.90 1.70 7.71
C LEU A 116 -4.61 2.50 7.48
N THR A 117 -3.46 1.87 7.71
CA THR A 117 -2.14 2.48 7.51
C THR A 117 -1.83 2.67 6.03
N LEU A 118 -2.15 1.69 5.19
CA LEU A 118 -1.95 1.77 3.74
C LEU A 118 -2.92 2.75 3.07
N GLN A 119 -4.16 2.86 3.55
CA GLN A 119 -5.07 3.94 3.14
C GLN A 119 -4.46 5.32 3.42
N ARG A 120 -3.80 5.48 4.58
CA ARG A 120 -3.11 6.73 4.91
C ARG A 120 -1.88 6.99 4.05
N VAL A 121 -1.12 5.95 3.72
CA VAL A 121 -0.02 6.01 2.75
C VAL A 121 -0.53 6.55 1.41
N ALA A 122 -1.59 5.94 0.86
CA ALA A 122 -2.19 6.37 -0.39
C ALA A 122 -2.69 7.82 -0.33
N PHE A 123 -3.32 8.22 0.77
CA PHE A 123 -3.72 9.61 1.01
C PHE A 123 -2.53 10.59 0.95
N LEU A 124 -1.43 10.28 1.64
CA LEU A 124 -0.25 11.17 1.67
C LEU A 124 0.51 11.20 0.34
N LYS A 125 0.52 10.09 -0.41
CA LYS A 125 1.15 10.01 -1.75
C LYS A 125 0.60 11.07 -2.72
N GLN A 126 -0.64 11.55 -2.54
CA GLN A 126 -1.20 12.63 -3.35
C GLN A 126 -0.35 13.92 -3.34
N TRP A 127 0.37 14.22 -2.25
CA TRP A 127 1.27 15.38 -2.18
C TRP A 127 2.59 15.18 -2.91
N LEU A 128 2.94 13.93 -3.24
CA LEU A 128 4.12 13.56 -4.03
C LEU A 128 3.78 13.40 -5.51
N ILE A 129 2.58 12.94 -5.83
CA ILE A 129 2.08 12.88 -7.21
C ILE A 129 1.85 14.29 -7.75
N GLY A 130 1.21 15.15 -6.95
CA GLY A 130 0.82 16.49 -7.37
C GLY A 130 -0.53 16.51 -8.09
N VAL A 131 -0.87 17.64 -8.69
CA VAL A 131 -2.14 17.89 -9.39
C VAL A 131 -1.92 18.42 -10.80
N GLU A 132 -2.93 18.29 -11.66
CA GLU A 132 -2.94 18.92 -12.97
C GLU A 132 -3.00 20.45 -12.84
N GLU A 133 -2.34 21.15 -13.77
CA GLU A 133 -2.45 22.61 -13.87
C GLU A 133 -3.92 23.01 -14.10
N GLY A 134 -4.40 24.00 -13.36
CA GLY A 134 -5.77 24.50 -13.48
C GLY A 134 -6.78 23.93 -12.47
N ASP A 135 -6.43 22.91 -11.68
CA ASP A 135 -7.28 22.49 -10.55
C ASP A 135 -7.27 23.55 -9.44
N SER A 136 -8.32 24.36 -9.41
CA SER A 136 -8.50 25.44 -8.41
C SER A 136 -8.79 24.91 -7.00
N CYS A 137 -9.16 23.64 -6.86
CA CYS A 137 -9.45 22.98 -5.59
C CYS A 137 -8.28 22.11 -5.08
N ALA A 138 -7.11 22.17 -5.72
CA ALA A 138 -5.94 21.36 -5.38
C ALA A 138 -5.37 21.60 -3.96
N GLY A 139 -5.70 22.74 -3.35
CA GLY A 139 -5.25 23.09 -2.00
C GLY A 139 -3.72 23.21 -1.91
N SER A 140 -3.12 22.53 -0.92
CA SER A 140 -1.67 22.56 -0.71
C SER A 140 -0.85 21.67 -1.66
N LYS A 141 -1.49 20.91 -2.55
CA LYS A 141 -0.76 20.02 -3.47
C LYS A 141 -0.06 20.84 -4.55
N GLN A 142 1.23 20.61 -4.75
CA GLN A 142 1.99 21.20 -5.87
C GLN A 142 1.55 20.59 -7.21
N TYR A 143 1.78 21.31 -8.31
CA TYR A 143 1.57 20.75 -9.64
C TYR A 143 2.49 19.56 -9.88
N ALA A 144 1.93 18.54 -10.55
CA ALA A 144 2.74 17.47 -11.10
C ALA A 144 3.72 18.12 -12.07
N MET A 145 5.03 17.99 -11.81
CA MET A 145 6.04 18.44 -12.76
C MET A 145 5.76 17.64 -14.04
N SER A 146 5.53 18.33 -15.15
CA SER A 146 5.31 17.68 -16.45
C SER A 146 6.60 16.94 -16.82
N GLU A 147 6.73 15.68 -16.42
CA GLU A 147 7.78 14.83 -16.97
C GLU A 147 7.49 14.62 -18.47
N PRO A 148 8.50 14.66 -19.34
CA PRO A 148 8.32 14.31 -20.74
C PRO A 148 7.85 12.86 -20.78
N ILE A 149 6.68 12.62 -21.36
CA ILE A 149 5.97 11.32 -21.48
C ILE A 149 6.93 10.14 -21.33
N ARG A 150 7.12 9.66 -20.09
CA ARG A 150 7.73 8.37 -19.80
C ARG A 150 6.58 7.52 -19.30
N GLN A 151 6.26 6.50 -20.09
CA GLN A 151 5.24 5.50 -19.81
C GLN A 151 5.39 5.04 -18.36
N VAL A 152 4.46 5.42 -17.49
CA VAL A 152 4.37 4.87 -16.14
C VAL A 152 3.73 3.50 -16.33
N GLU A 153 4.49 2.44 -16.08
CA GLU A 153 3.95 1.07 -16.12
C GLU A 153 2.87 0.93 -15.05
N GLU A 154 1.73 0.39 -15.48
CA GLU A 154 0.43 0.24 -14.80
C GLU A 154 0.45 -0.78 -13.65
N ASN A 155 1.58 -0.96 -12.96
CA ASN A 155 1.80 -2.06 -12.01
C ASN A 155 2.30 -1.57 -10.63
N ASP A 156 1.79 -0.45 -10.11
CA ASP A 156 2.05 -0.09 -8.71
C ASP A 156 1.10 -0.90 -7.81
N GLU A 157 1.64 -1.95 -7.19
CA GLU A 157 0.97 -2.97 -6.36
C GLU A 157 0.04 -2.38 -5.27
N VAL A 158 0.27 -1.12 -4.90
CA VAL A 158 -0.52 -0.36 -3.91
C VAL A 158 -1.86 0.13 -4.47
N THR A 159 -1.94 0.41 -5.78
CA THR A 159 -3.18 0.87 -6.44
C THR A 159 -4.17 -0.28 -6.58
N GLU A 160 -3.67 -1.46 -6.93
CA GLU A 160 -4.49 -2.68 -7.08
C GLU A 160 -5.09 -3.11 -5.75
N MET A 161 -4.34 -2.99 -4.65
CA MET A 161 -4.83 -3.33 -3.31
C MET A 161 -5.93 -2.36 -2.80
N CYS A 162 -5.92 -1.10 -3.23
CA CYS A 162 -7.02 -0.15 -2.96
C CYS A 162 -8.24 -0.42 -3.86
N TYR A 163 -8.03 -0.91 -5.09
CA TYR A 163 -9.09 -1.25 -6.03
C TYR A 163 -9.87 -2.49 -5.56
N ILE A 164 -9.16 -3.53 -5.10
CA ILE A 164 -9.76 -4.77 -4.54
C ILE A 164 -10.65 -4.47 -3.32
N ALA A 165 -10.26 -3.51 -2.47
CA ALA A 165 -11.07 -3.09 -1.32
C ALA A 165 -12.41 -2.44 -1.73
N SER A 166 -12.53 -1.91 -2.96
CA SER A 166 -13.76 -1.30 -3.46
C SER A 166 -14.71 -2.28 -4.17
N GLU A 167 -14.21 -3.43 -4.64
CA GLU A 167 -15.00 -4.46 -5.31
C GLU A 167 -15.74 -5.40 -4.33
N GLY A 168 -15.45 -5.31 -3.03
CA GLY A 168 -16.18 -6.01 -1.97
C GLY A 168 -17.51 -5.35 -1.55
N TYR A 169 -17.89 -4.22 -2.15
CA TYR A 169 -19.17 -3.55 -1.90
C TYR A 169 -20.25 -4.12 -2.83
N ASP A 170 -20.94 -5.17 -2.37
CA ASP A 170 -22.18 -5.64 -2.98
C ASP A 170 -23.37 -4.82 -2.44
N PRO A 171 -24.01 -3.94 -3.24
CA PRO A 171 -25.18 -3.19 -2.82
C PRO A 171 -26.44 -4.05 -2.61
N ALA A 172 -26.40 -5.36 -2.86
CA ALA A 172 -27.54 -6.26 -2.72
C ALA A 172 -27.83 -6.74 -1.28
N TYR A 173 -27.02 -6.38 -0.28
CA TYR A 173 -27.31 -6.62 1.14
C TYR A 173 -27.67 -5.31 1.85
N GLN A 174 -28.87 -4.81 1.58
CA GLN A 174 -29.59 -3.86 2.44
C GLN A 174 -30.94 -4.47 2.79
N ASP A 175 -31.00 -5.11 3.97
CA ASP A 175 -32.21 -5.32 4.76
C ASP A 175 -31.96 -4.75 6.17
#